data_AF-A0A1B1TNF9-F1
#
_entry.id   AF-A0A1B1TNF9-F1
#
_cell.length_a   1.000
_cell.length_b   1.000
_cell.length_c   1.000
_cell.angle_alpha   90.00
_cell.angle_beta   90.00
_cell.angle_gamma   90.00
#
_symmetry.space_group_name_H-M   'P 1'
#
loop_
_entity.id
_entity.type
_entity.pdbx_description
1 polymer ?
#
loop_
_entity_poly.entity_id
_entity_poly.type
_entity_poly.pdbx_seq_one_letter_code
_entity_poly.pdbx_strand_id
1 'polypeptide(L)'
;MQSTTYLFGAIALAISLGACNQNSTTTPESNATGGGISSSEAAPETPESPPTLQFTALEWDASPVSLELQDQVGQTFEFSCPPGDASQTIWGTGVYTSDSSICTAAVHAGLFSAEIGGNLTLEILAGQDLYTGSQQNEVTSSDYGAWDGSFRFPEASGNAATTPNIQWDSTPGSFGIAENVGDRYSFNCPANGELGASVWGTDTYTNDSAICVAAVHAGKIDPTTGGLITIEIAPGQNSYTGGDRNGVVTADYGSWGGSFIFVDE
;
A
#
# COMPACT_ATOMS: atom_id res chain seq x y z
N MET A 1 26.84 17.26 -35.43
CA MET A 1 27.11 16.14 -36.35
C MET A 1 27.39 14.91 -35.51
N GLN A 2 26.42 13.99 -35.43
CA GLN A 2 26.56 12.54 -35.38
C GLN A 2 25.15 11.99 -35.14
N SER A 3 24.54 11.52 -36.22
CA SER A 3 23.25 10.81 -36.24
C SER A 3 23.50 9.35 -35.92
N THR A 4 22.81 8.81 -34.92
CA THR A 4 22.73 7.36 -34.71
C THR A 4 21.31 6.92 -35.03
N THR A 5 21.19 6.15 -36.11
CA THR A 5 19.94 5.58 -36.63
C THR A 5 19.71 4.25 -35.93
N TYR A 6 18.57 4.06 -35.26
CA TYR A 6 18.13 2.76 -34.79
C TYR A 6 17.07 2.18 -35.74
N LEU A 7 17.34 0.95 -36.19
CA LEU A 7 16.62 0.21 -37.20
C LEU A 7 15.50 -0.63 -36.53
N PHE A 8 14.31 -0.60 -37.13
CA PHE A 8 13.13 -1.38 -36.75
C PHE A 8 13.37 -2.89 -36.84
N GLY A 9 12.88 -3.63 -35.84
CA GLY A 9 12.72 -5.08 -35.90
C GLY A 9 11.35 -5.49 -35.34
N ALA A 10 10.36 -5.63 -36.22
CA ALA A 10 9.08 -6.24 -35.91
C ALA A 10 9.18 -7.76 -36.13
N ILE A 11 8.84 -8.56 -35.12
CA ILE A 11 8.60 -10.00 -35.27
C ILE A 11 7.19 -10.28 -34.75
N ALA A 12 6.34 -10.71 -35.67
CA ALA A 12 5.02 -11.25 -35.39
C ALA A 12 5.01 -12.76 -35.66
N LEU A 13 4.04 -13.41 -35.01
CA LEU A 13 3.30 -14.61 -35.44
C LEU A 13 3.82 -15.99 -34.98
N ALA A 14 3.04 -16.63 -34.10
CA ALA A 14 2.50 -17.97 -34.35
C ALA A 14 1.29 -18.25 -33.44
N ILE A 15 0.13 -18.44 -34.07
CA ILE A 15 -1.11 -18.97 -33.50
C ILE A 15 -1.04 -20.50 -33.64
N SER A 16 -1.34 -21.25 -32.58
CA SER A 16 -1.62 -22.70 -32.67
C SER A 16 -2.98 -23.00 -32.04
N LEU A 17 -3.97 -23.22 -32.90
CA LEU A 17 -5.27 -23.81 -32.59
C LEU A 17 -5.11 -25.34 -32.59
N GLY A 18 -5.39 -25.99 -31.46
CA GLY A 18 -5.57 -27.44 -31.37
C GLY A 18 -7.04 -27.76 -31.11
N ALA A 19 -7.70 -28.39 -32.09
CA ALA A 19 -9.09 -28.82 -32.03
C ALA A 19 -9.25 -30.29 -31.58
N CYS A 20 -10.34 -30.52 -30.85
CA CYS A 20 -11.19 -31.68 -30.58
C CYS A 20 -10.82 -33.11 -31.06
N ASN A 21 -11.09 -34.10 -30.18
CA ASN A 21 -11.61 -35.43 -30.55
C ASN A 21 -12.26 -36.09 -29.28
N GLN A 22 -13.57 -36.01 -29.06
CA GLN A 22 -14.67 -36.91 -29.46
C GLN A 22 -14.63 -38.37 -28.95
N ASN A 23 -15.72 -38.71 -28.25
CA ASN A 23 -16.42 -40.01 -28.20
C ASN A 23 -15.72 -41.20 -27.47
N SER A 24 -16.39 -42.15 -26.82
CA SER A 24 -17.82 -42.46 -26.70
C SER A 24 -18.03 -43.49 -25.58
N THR A 25 -19.19 -43.38 -24.94
CA THR A 25 -20.01 -44.40 -24.26
C THR A 25 -19.87 -45.84 -24.75
N THR A 26 -19.90 -46.82 -23.81
CA THR A 26 -20.79 -48.00 -23.81
C THR A 26 -20.56 -48.91 -22.58
N THR A 27 -21.56 -49.02 -21.71
CA THR A 27 -21.96 -50.21 -20.92
C THR A 27 -22.67 -51.24 -21.84
N PRO A 28 -22.95 -52.53 -21.49
CA PRO A 28 -23.51 -52.99 -20.19
C PRO A 28 -23.15 -54.42 -19.68
N GLU A 29 -23.62 -54.72 -18.45
CA GLU A 29 -24.17 -55.99 -17.88
C GLU A 29 -23.36 -57.31 -17.93
N SER A 30 -23.37 -58.25 -16.97
CA SER A 30 -24.03 -58.46 -15.66
C SER A 30 -23.49 -59.78 -15.09
N ASN A 31 -23.26 -59.93 -13.77
CA ASN A 31 -23.79 -61.09 -13.02
C ASN A 31 -23.69 -60.90 -11.49
N ALA A 32 -24.78 -61.24 -10.82
CA ALA A 32 -25.01 -61.10 -9.38
C ALA A 32 -24.35 -62.22 -8.56
N THR A 33 -24.07 -61.98 -7.27
CA THR A 33 -24.56 -62.77 -6.13
C THR A 33 -24.08 -62.18 -4.79
N GLY A 34 -25.03 -61.80 -3.92
CA GLY A 34 -24.95 -62.10 -2.49
C GLY A 34 -24.49 -61.00 -1.52
N GLY A 35 -25.36 -60.68 -0.56
CA GLY A 35 -24.96 -60.22 0.77
C GLY A 35 -25.36 -58.78 1.08
N GLY A 36 -26.54 -58.59 1.67
CA GLY A 36 -26.97 -57.29 2.16
C GLY A 36 -26.20 -56.82 3.39
N ILE A 37 -26.19 -55.51 3.60
CA ILE A 37 -26.35 -54.87 4.90
C ILE A 37 -26.65 -53.37 4.70
N SER A 38 -27.70 -52.94 5.40
CA SER A 38 -27.87 -51.61 5.99
C SER A 38 -27.89 -50.40 5.05
N SER A 39 -29.11 -49.94 4.73
CA SER A 39 -29.37 -48.53 4.41
C SER A 39 -28.87 -47.65 5.55
N SER A 40 -27.71 -47.02 5.37
CA SER A 40 -27.37 -45.80 6.08
C SER A 40 -27.84 -44.65 5.21
N GLU A 41 -28.99 -44.09 5.57
CA GLU A 41 -29.47 -42.81 5.10
C GLU A 41 -28.31 -41.80 5.25
N ALA A 42 -27.79 -41.30 4.12
CA ALA A 42 -26.76 -40.28 4.13
C ALA A 42 -27.37 -39.01 4.72
N ALA A 43 -26.82 -38.55 5.84
CA ALA A 43 -27.12 -37.24 6.39
C ALA A 43 -26.84 -36.17 5.31
N PRO A 44 -27.66 -35.11 5.21
CA PRO A 44 -27.41 -34.05 4.25
C PRO A 44 -26.05 -33.43 4.57
N GLU A 45 -25.13 -33.45 3.59
CA GLU A 45 -23.86 -32.75 3.70
C GLU A 45 -24.16 -31.26 3.91
N THR A 46 -23.77 -30.76 5.08
CA THR A 46 -23.76 -29.34 5.41
C THR A 46 -22.99 -28.60 4.31
N PRO A 47 -23.49 -27.49 3.74
CA PRO A 47 -22.75 -26.75 2.73
C PRO A 47 -21.39 -26.33 3.30
N GLU A 48 -20.31 -26.69 2.60
CA GLU A 48 -18.96 -26.26 2.97
C GLU A 48 -18.93 -24.73 3.07
N SER A 49 -18.48 -24.22 4.22
CA SER A 49 -18.26 -22.78 4.43
C SER A 49 -17.37 -22.23 3.32
N PRO A 50 -17.61 -20.99 2.86
CA PRO A 50 -16.75 -20.37 1.85
C PRO A 50 -15.28 -20.38 2.29
N PRO A 51 -14.33 -20.53 1.36
CA PRO A 51 -12.91 -20.58 1.68
C PRO A 51 -12.50 -19.32 2.44
N THR A 52 -12.00 -19.51 3.66
CA THR A 52 -11.41 -18.43 4.46
C THR A 52 -10.11 -18.00 3.78
N LEU A 53 -9.93 -16.69 3.56
CA LEU A 53 -8.64 -16.13 3.15
C LEU A 53 -7.59 -16.53 4.21
N GLN A 54 -6.54 -17.24 3.79
CA GLN A 54 -5.47 -17.69 4.68
C GLN A 54 -4.28 -16.73 4.56
N PHE A 55 -4.16 -15.83 5.54
CA PHE A 55 -2.97 -15.00 5.69
C PHE A 55 -1.86 -15.82 6.37
N THR A 56 -0.64 -15.74 5.86
CA THR A 56 0.52 -16.37 6.53
C THR A 56 0.97 -15.50 7.70
N ALA A 57 0.98 -16.07 8.90
CA ALA A 57 1.42 -15.36 10.10
C ALA A 57 2.94 -15.17 10.11
N LEU A 58 3.40 -13.96 10.41
CA LEU A 58 4.82 -13.61 10.49
C LEU A 58 5.32 -13.62 11.93
N GLU A 59 6.60 -13.96 12.08
CA GLU A 59 7.37 -13.60 13.27
C GLU A 59 7.75 -12.12 13.20
N TRP A 60 7.89 -11.45 14.35
CA TRP A 60 8.14 -10.00 14.40
C TRP A 60 9.48 -9.60 13.78
N ASP A 61 10.47 -10.49 13.74
CA ASP A 61 11.77 -10.27 13.10
C ASP A 61 11.77 -10.56 11.59
N ALA A 62 10.64 -11.00 11.02
CA ALA A 62 10.55 -11.29 9.60
C ALA A 62 10.68 -10.01 8.75
N SER A 63 11.51 -10.11 7.71
CA SER A 63 11.75 -9.09 6.70
C SER A 63 11.64 -9.69 5.28
N PRO A 64 11.46 -8.88 4.24
CA PRO A 64 11.58 -9.37 2.86
C PRO A 64 12.89 -10.12 2.57
N VAL A 65 14.00 -9.73 3.21
CA VAL A 65 15.27 -10.47 3.13
C VAL A 65 15.15 -11.86 3.74
N SER A 66 14.63 -11.99 4.97
CA SER A 66 14.54 -13.30 5.65
C SER A 66 13.53 -14.25 4.98
N LEU A 67 12.57 -13.69 4.25
CA LEU A 67 11.55 -14.42 3.51
C LEU A 67 11.93 -14.68 2.03
N GLU A 68 13.13 -14.27 1.59
CA GLU A 68 13.60 -14.42 0.21
C GLU A 68 12.67 -13.73 -0.83
N LEU A 69 12.09 -12.59 -0.45
CA LEU A 69 11.16 -11.80 -1.26
C LEU A 69 11.82 -10.60 -1.97
N GLN A 70 13.00 -10.18 -1.55
CA GLN A 70 13.63 -8.91 -2.00
C GLN A 70 13.76 -8.77 -3.53
N ASP A 71 13.92 -9.87 -4.27
CA ASP A 71 14.11 -9.86 -5.72
C ASP A 71 12.77 -9.91 -6.50
N GLN A 72 11.65 -9.93 -5.79
CA GLN A 72 10.30 -10.11 -6.34
C GLN A 72 9.61 -8.77 -6.64
N VAL A 73 10.35 -7.81 -7.19
CA VAL A 73 9.88 -6.43 -7.44
C VAL A 73 8.55 -6.38 -8.22
N GLY A 74 7.62 -5.57 -7.72
CA GLY A 74 6.26 -5.38 -8.24
C GLY A 74 5.27 -6.45 -7.79
N GLN A 75 5.69 -7.48 -7.05
CA GLN A 75 4.78 -8.49 -6.52
C GLN A 75 4.24 -8.09 -5.16
N THR A 76 2.99 -8.49 -4.90
CA THR A 76 2.28 -8.27 -3.64
C THR A 76 2.09 -9.59 -2.89
N PHE A 77 2.23 -9.54 -1.57
CA PHE A 77 2.09 -10.68 -0.67
C PHE A 77 1.16 -10.32 0.49
N GLU A 78 0.35 -11.28 0.94
CA GLU A 78 -0.58 -11.10 2.04
C GLU A 78 -0.08 -11.82 3.30
N PHE A 79 0.04 -11.08 4.40
CA PHE A 79 0.54 -11.58 5.67
C PHE A 79 -0.34 -11.18 6.84
N SER A 80 -0.15 -11.84 7.98
CA SER A 80 -0.74 -11.44 9.26
C SER A 80 0.36 -11.27 10.29
N CYS A 81 0.31 -10.18 11.04
CA CYS A 81 1.16 -9.94 12.18
C CYS A 81 0.38 -10.29 13.46
N PRO A 82 0.88 -11.21 14.29
CA PRO A 82 0.24 -11.50 15.57
C PRO A 82 0.42 -10.31 16.55
N PRO A 83 -0.42 -10.23 17.60
CA PRO A 83 -0.17 -9.35 18.75
C PRO A 83 1.28 -9.46 19.26
N GLY A 84 1.91 -8.34 19.56
CA GLY A 84 3.28 -8.29 20.08
C GLY A 84 3.78 -6.88 20.29
N ASP A 85 5.09 -6.69 20.12
CA ASP A 85 5.78 -5.43 20.41
C ASP A 85 6.54 -4.91 19.17
N ALA A 86 6.23 -3.69 18.75
CA ALA A 86 6.87 -3.01 17.62
C ALA A 86 8.26 -2.44 17.98
N SER A 87 9.17 -3.33 18.40
CA SER A 87 10.50 -2.97 18.91
C SER A 87 11.66 -3.28 17.96
N GLN A 88 11.37 -3.88 16.79
CA GLN A 88 12.41 -4.21 15.82
C GLN A 88 12.89 -2.97 15.08
N THR A 89 14.10 -3.05 14.51
CA THR A 89 14.65 -1.94 13.74
C THR A 89 13.98 -1.84 12.37
N ILE A 90 13.67 -0.62 11.97
CA ILE A 90 13.15 -0.29 10.64
C ILE A 90 13.84 0.97 10.11
N TRP A 91 14.00 1.04 8.79
CA TRP A 91 14.60 2.16 8.09
C TRP A 91 13.67 2.67 7.00
N GLY A 92 13.55 3.98 6.91
CA GLY A 92 12.61 4.63 6.00
C GLY A 92 11.19 4.76 6.57
N THR A 93 10.36 5.45 5.80
CA THR A 93 8.97 5.71 6.09
C THR A 93 8.20 5.57 4.80
N GLY A 94 7.03 4.91 4.82
CA GLY A 94 6.21 4.64 3.64
C GLY A 94 6.81 3.61 2.70
N VAL A 95 8.06 3.82 2.29
CA VAL A 95 8.95 2.82 1.69
C VAL A 95 10.06 2.49 2.69
N TYR A 96 10.20 1.20 2.98
CA TYR A 96 11.14 0.67 3.98
C TYR A 96 12.20 -0.18 3.29
N THR A 97 13.42 -0.21 3.84
CA THR A 97 14.48 -1.10 3.35
C THR A 97 14.06 -2.57 3.49
N SER A 98 14.46 -3.44 2.56
CA SER A 98 14.05 -4.85 2.53
C SER A 98 14.51 -5.68 3.74
N ASP A 99 15.42 -5.18 4.57
CA ASP A 99 15.86 -5.79 5.83
C ASP A 99 15.08 -5.30 7.06
N SER A 100 14.17 -4.33 6.90
CA SER A 100 13.29 -3.86 7.98
C SER A 100 12.25 -4.92 8.38
N SER A 101 11.90 -4.96 9.67
CA SER A 101 10.79 -5.79 10.19
C SER A 101 9.46 -5.39 9.55
N ILE A 102 8.77 -6.35 8.95
CA ILE A 102 7.47 -6.12 8.29
C ILE A 102 6.43 -5.67 9.30
N CYS A 103 6.30 -6.37 10.43
CA CYS A 103 5.28 -6.05 11.43
C CYS A 103 5.54 -4.72 12.14
N THR A 104 6.80 -4.41 12.45
CA THR A 104 7.15 -3.10 13.04
C THR A 104 6.92 -1.97 12.04
N ALA A 105 7.25 -2.16 10.77
CA ALA A 105 6.97 -1.20 9.71
C ALA A 105 5.46 -1.00 9.49
N ALA A 106 4.65 -2.06 9.63
CA ALA A 106 3.19 -1.97 9.51
C ALA A 106 2.56 -1.17 10.66
N VAL A 107 3.05 -1.35 11.90
CA VAL A 107 2.63 -0.50 13.04
C VAL A 107 3.09 0.94 12.82
N HIS A 108 4.33 1.15 12.40
CA HIS A 108 4.85 2.48 12.07
C HIS A 108 4.00 3.18 11.00
N ALA A 109 3.60 2.46 9.95
CA ALA A 109 2.69 2.96 8.90
C ALA A 109 1.22 3.09 9.35
N GLY A 110 0.88 2.67 10.58
CA GLY A 110 -0.44 2.82 11.16
C GLY A 110 -1.49 1.84 10.64
N LEU A 111 -1.10 0.70 10.07
CA LEU A 111 -2.05 -0.31 9.60
C LEU A 111 -2.86 -0.90 10.77
N PHE A 112 -2.19 -1.10 11.91
CA PHE A 112 -2.75 -1.61 13.16
C PHE A 112 -1.82 -1.29 14.35
N SER A 113 -2.30 -1.47 15.58
CA SER A 113 -1.44 -1.39 16.77
C SER A 113 -0.72 -2.71 17.03
N ALA A 114 0.46 -2.64 17.66
CA ALA A 114 1.23 -3.84 18.03
C ALA A 114 0.45 -4.77 18.96
N GLU A 115 -0.33 -4.21 19.89
CA GLU A 115 -1.15 -4.95 20.87
C GLU A 115 -2.23 -5.85 20.22
N ILE A 116 -2.72 -5.47 19.05
CA ILE A 116 -3.80 -6.18 18.35
C ILE A 116 -3.22 -7.02 17.20
N GLY A 117 -2.16 -6.54 16.54
CA GLY A 117 -1.70 -7.10 15.28
C GLY A 117 -2.71 -6.86 14.16
N GLY A 118 -2.55 -7.52 13.03
CA GLY A 118 -3.45 -7.35 11.89
C GLY A 118 -2.96 -7.99 10.60
N ASN A 119 -3.83 -7.97 9.61
CA ASN A 119 -3.50 -8.42 8.26
C ASN A 119 -2.94 -7.25 7.46
N LEU A 120 -2.06 -7.57 6.51
CA LEU A 120 -1.44 -6.59 5.64
C LEU A 120 -1.22 -7.17 4.25
N THR A 121 -1.15 -6.27 3.27
CA THR A 121 -0.58 -6.55 1.95
C THR A 121 0.74 -5.81 1.86
N LEU A 122 1.78 -6.50 1.43
CA LEU A 122 3.13 -6.00 1.25
C LEU A 122 3.49 -6.04 -0.23
N GLU A 123 4.03 -4.96 -0.76
CA GLU A 123 4.55 -4.91 -2.13
C GLU A 123 6.08 -4.75 -2.11
N ILE A 124 6.77 -5.56 -2.90
CA ILE A 124 8.22 -5.47 -3.07
C ILE A 124 8.54 -4.42 -4.13
N LEU A 125 9.48 -3.54 -3.82
CA LEU A 125 9.95 -2.47 -4.70
C LEU A 125 11.45 -2.61 -4.95
N ALA A 126 11.92 -1.94 -6.01
CA ALA A 126 13.34 -1.72 -6.19
C ALA A 126 13.93 -0.90 -5.03
N GLY A 127 15.24 -1.00 -4.85
CA GLY A 127 16.00 -0.16 -3.94
C GLY A 127 15.90 1.34 -4.23
N GLN A 128 16.11 2.17 -3.20
CA GLN A 128 16.23 3.63 -3.30
C GLN A 128 17.62 4.09 -2.87
N ASP A 129 18.04 5.27 -3.31
CA ASP A 129 19.32 5.88 -2.94
C ASP A 129 19.30 6.50 -1.53
N LEU A 130 18.10 6.77 -0.98
CA LEU A 130 17.90 7.40 0.31
C LEU A 130 16.54 6.98 0.89
N TYR A 131 16.52 6.73 2.19
CA TYR A 131 15.32 6.46 2.97
C TYR A 131 15.26 7.46 4.12
N THR A 132 14.12 8.14 4.27
CA THR A 132 13.89 9.10 5.35
C THR A 132 13.14 8.43 6.50
N GLY A 133 13.74 8.46 7.69
CA GLY A 133 13.13 8.02 8.94
C GLY A 133 12.20 9.06 9.53
N SER A 134 11.31 8.63 10.42
CA SER A 134 10.36 9.46 11.14
C SER A 134 9.91 8.78 12.44
N GLN A 135 9.11 9.49 13.24
CA GLN A 135 8.43 8.91 14.39
C GLN A 135 6.93 8.94 14.14
N GLN A 136 6.31 7.75 14.11
CA GLN A 136 4.90 7.56 13.79
C GLN A 136 4.33 6.39 14.60
N ASN A 137 3.09 6.53 15.07
CA ASN A 137 2.37 5.46 15.76
C ASN A 137 3.22 4.82 16.89
N GLU A 138 3.91 5.67 17.66
CA GLU A 138 4.80 5.29 18.77
C GLU A 138 6.07 4.49 18.36
N VAL A 139 6.27 4.26 17.07
CA VAL A 139 7.45 3.61 16.49
C VAL A 139 8.36 4.68 15.89
N THR A 140 9.67 4.51 16.03
CA THR A 140 10.67 5.38 15.40
C THR A 140 11.44 4.60 14.34
N SER A 141 11.42 5.09 13.11
CA SER A 141 12.27 4.63 12.00
C SER A 141 13.49 5.52 11.85
N SER A 142 14.58 4.96 11.31
CA SER A 142 15.82 5.70 11.07
C SER A 142 16.01 6.03 9.59
N ASP A 143 16.75 7.10 9.32
CA ASP A 143 17.26 7.37 7.98
C ASP A 143 18.20 6.26 7.53
N TYR A 144 18.26 6.01 6.22
CA TYR A 144 19.24 5.12 5.62
C TYR A 144 19.67 5.60 4.23
N GLY A 145 20.86 5.20 3.80
CA GLY A 145 21.39 5.52 2.47
C GLY A 145 20.90 4.56 1.40
N ALA A 146 21.69 4.40 0.33
CA ALA A 146 21.35 3.50 -0.76
C ALA A 146 21.23 2.05 -0.28
N TRP A 147 20.16 1.37 -0.71
CA TRP A 147 19.90 -0.04 -0.40
C TRP A 147 19.23 -0.73 -1.59
N ASP A 148 19.46 -2.04 -1.75
CA ASP A 148 19.19 -2.75 -3.01
C ASP A 148 17.71 -3.14 -3.23
N GLY A 149 16.90 -3.20 -2.17
CA GLY A 149 15.50 -3.59 -2.26
C GLY A 149 14.64 -2.88 -1.23
N SER A 150 13.37 -2.65 -1.55
CA SER A 150 12.45 -1.99 -0.63
C SER A 150 11.13 -2.73 -0.54
N PHE A 151 10.30 -2.34 0.41
CA PHE A 151 8.89 -2.70 0.41
C PHE A 151 8.02 -1.55 0.86
N ARG A 152 6.75 -1.63 0.51
CA ARG A 152 5.70 -0.72 0.99
C ARG A 152 4.42 -1.49 1.29
N PHE A 153 3.46 -0.81 1.90
CA PHE A 153 2.09 -1.31 2.07
C PHE A 153 1.18 -0.56 1.10
N PRO A 154 0.75 -1.17 -0.02
CA PRO A 154 -0.23 -0.55 -0.91
C PRO A 154 -1.59 -0.41 -0.20
N GLU A 155 -2.34 0.65 -0.51
CA GLU A 155 -3.71 0.81 -0.01
C GLU A 155 -4.62 -0.27 -0.61
N ALA A 156 -4.75 -1.40 0.10
CA ALA A 156 -5.95 -2.23 0.19
C ALA A 156 -5.61 -3.56 0.90
N SER A 157 -5.99 -3.70 2.18
CA SER A 157 -6.33 -5.02 2.75
C SER A 157 -7.00 -4.95 4.12
N GLY A 158 -8.34 -4.90 4.08
CA GLY A 158 -9.13 -6.02 4.58
C GLY A 158 -9.46 -6.13 6.07
N ASN A 159 -8.97 -5.27 6.95
CA ASN A 159 -9.50 -5.16 8.32
C ASN A 159 -9.36 -3.73 8.79
N ALA A 160 -10.50 -3.01 8.89
CA ALA A 160 -10.66 -1.68 9.50
C ALA A 160 -9.32 -1.01 9.86
N ALA A 161 -8.53 -0.67 8.83
CA ALA A 161 -7.24 -0.04 9.00
C ALA A 161 -7.56 1.26 9.70
N THR A 162 -7.10 1.41 10.93
CA THR A 162 -7.35 2.64 11.67
C THR A 162 -6.56 3.70 10.92
N THR A 163 -7.26 4.53 10.14
CA THR A 163 -6.61 5.54 9.30
C THR A 163 -5.62 6.34 10.17
N PRO A 164 -4.33 6.39 9.80
CA PRO A 164 -3.30 6.89 10.69
C PRO A 164 -3.58 8.33 11.10
N ASN A 165 -3.48 8.60 12.40
CA ASN A 165 -3.51 9.96 12.93
C ASN A 165 -2.18 10.66 12.63
N ILE A 166 -2.23 11.77 11.90
CA ILE A 166 -1.02 12.51 11.50
C ILE A 166 -0.88 13.83 12.27
N GLN A 167 0.33 14.41 12.26
CA GLN A 167 0.53 15.76 12.80
C GLN A 167 0.09 16.81 11.77
N TRP A 168 -0.26 18.00 12.25
CA TRP A 168 -0.78 19.06 11.40
C TRP A 168 0.23 19.61 10.40
N ASP A 169 1.52 19.43 10.66
CA ASP A 169 2.64 19.79 9.80
C ASP A 169 3.20 18.60 9.00
N SER A 170 2.61 17.40 9.11
CA SER A 170 3.06 16.24 8.36
C SER A 170 2.89 16.46 6.86
N THR A 171 3.88 15.99 6.08
CA THR A 171 3.96 16.14 4.62
C THR A 171 4.08 14.76 3.98
N PRO A 172 3.75 14.59 2.70
CA PRO A 172 4.09 13.35 1.99
C PRO A 172 5.57 12.96 2.13
N GLY A 173 6.47 13.96 2.16
CA GLY A 173 7.89 13.76 2.43
C GLY A 173 8.19 13.14 3.79
N SER A 174 7.52 13.57 4.87
CA SER A 174 7.72 12.96 6.20
C SER A 174 7.25 11.51 6.28
N PHE A 175 6.38 11.10 5.36
CA PHE A 175 5.95 9.72 5.19
C PHE A 175 6.79 8.94 4.19
N GLY A 176 7.82 9.53 3.56
CA GLY A 176 8.60 8.90 2.48
C GLY A 176 7.75 8.38 1.31
N ILE A 177 6.56 8.95 1.12
CA ILE A 177 5.64 8.63 0.01
C ILE A 177 5.69 9.68 -1.10
N ALA A 178 6.53 10.71 -0.95
CA ALA A 178 6.63 11.86 -1.85
C ALA A 178 6.87 11.51 -3.33
N GLU A 179 7.50 10.36 -3.60
CA GLU A 179 7.87 9.89 -4.95
C GLU A 179 6.95 8.78 -5.48
N ASN A 180 5.96 8.35 -4.68
CA ASN A 180 5.08 7.23 -4.99
C ASN A 180 3.92 7.65 -5.91
N VAL A 181 4.26 8.22 -7.06
CA VAL A 181 3.29 8.82 -7.98
C VAL A 181 2.20 7.83 -8.41
N GLY A 182 0.94 8.24 -8.25
CA GLY A 182 -0.27 7.48 -8.55
C GLY A 182 -0.82 6.71 -7.34
N ASP A 183 -0.05 6.54 -6.28
CA ASP A 183 -0.53 5.91 -5.05
C ASP A 183 -1.41 6.86 -4.25
N ARG A 184 -2.36 6.25 -3.55
CA ARG A 184 -3.28 6.94 -2.65
C ARG A 184 -2.96 6.62 -1.20
N TYR A 185 -3.22 7.58 -0.33
CA TYR A 185 -2.98 7.48 1.10
C TYR A 185 -4.06 8.22 1.88
N SER A 186 -4.66 7.53 2.84
CA SER A 186 -5.71 8.03 3.71
C SER A 186 -5.13 8.36 5.08
N PHE A 187 -5.48 9.52 5.61
CA PHE A 187 -5.00 10.02 6.90
C PHE A 187 -6.17 10.59 7.72
N ASN A 188 -6.05 10.54 9.04
CA ASN A 188 -6.92 11.27 9.94
C ASN A 188 -6.17 12.49 10.51
N CYS A 189 -6.66 13.68 10.19
CA CYS A 189 -6.19 14.91 10.82
C CYS A 189 -6.88 15.08 12.18
N PRO A 190 -6.14 15.24 13.29
CA PRO A 190 -6.73 15.37 14.62
C PRO A 190 -7.45 16.72 14.79
N ALA A 191 -8.43 16.75 15.70
CA ALA A 191 -9.16 17.96 16.07
C ALA A 191 -8.25 19.05 16.68
N ASN A 192 -8.69 20.31 16.60
CA ASN A 192 -8.01 21.50 17.13
C ASN A 192 -6.61 21.74 16.53
N GLY A 193 -6.55 21.70 15.20
CA GLY A 193 -5.35 21.95 14.42
C GLY A 193 -4.82 23.37 14.41
N GLU A 194 -3.51 23.50 14.28
CA GLU A 194 -2.85 24.77 14.01
C GLU A 194 -2.57 24.93 12.51
N LEU A 195 -2.91 26.10 11.96
CA LEU A 195 -2.75 26.42 10.53
C LEU A 195 -1.41 27.11 10.22
N GLY A 196 -0.41 26.93 11.08
CA GLY A 196 0.88 27.65 10.99
C GLY A 196 1.89 27.05 10.01
N ALA A 197 1.67 25.82 9.55
CA ALA A 197 2.57 25.15 8.61
C ALA A 197 2.42 25.71 7.18
N SER A 198 3.52 25.73 6.43
CA SER A 198 3.53 26.27 5.07
C SER A 198 2.89 25.31 4.06
N VAL A 199 2.20 25.88 3.09
CA VAL A 199 1.54 25.15 1.99
C VAL A 199 1.75 25.95 0.70
N TRP A 200 2.10 25.25 -0.37
CA TRP A 200 2.31 25.82 -1.70
C TRP A 200 1.35 25.22 -2.71
N GLY A 201 0.74 26.09 -3.52
CA GLY A 201 -0.23 25.68 -4.54
C GLY A 201 -1.69 25.66 -4.07
N THR A 202 -2.56 25.30 -4.99
CA THR A 202 -4.01 25.30 -4.85
C THR A 202 -4.58 24.15 -5.66
N ASP A 203 -5.36 23.27 -5.01
CA ASP A 203 -5.92 22.03 -5.57
C ASP A 203 -4.87 20.97 -5.98
N THR A 204 -3.69 21.41 -6.44
CA THR A 204 -2.45 20.63 -6.48
C THR A 204 -1.41 21.31 -5.60
N TYR A 205 -0.91 20.57 -4.62
CA TYR A 205 0.02 21.05 -3.61
C TYR A 205 1.38 20.39 -3.79
N THR A 206 2.47 21.08 -3.47
CA THR A 206 3.80 20.46 -3.47
C THR A 206 3.88 19.34 -2.43
N ASN A 207 4.62 18.27 -2.70
CA ASN A 207 4.74 17.12 -1.79
C ASN A 207 5.52 17.38 -0.47
N ASP A 208 6.00 18.61 -0.26
CA ASP A 208 6.55 19.13 0.99
C ASP A 208 5.57 20.07 1.73
N SER A 209 4.34 20.24 1.25
CA SER A 209 3.28 20.99 1.94
C SER A 209 2.62 20.16 3.05
N ALA A 210 2.20 20.83 4.13
CA ALA A 210 1.48 20.21 5.24
C ALA A 210 0.09 19.71 4.82
N ILE A 211 -0.16 18.41 4.98
CA ILE A 211 -1.36 17.72 4.47
C ILE A 211 -2.63 18.28 5.13
N CYS A 212 -2.67 18.38 6.47
CA CYS A 212 -3.87 18.84 7.17
C CYS A 212 -4.19 20.32 6.91
N VAL A 213 -3.17 21.18 6.82
CA VAL A 213 -3.36 22.59 6.47
C VAL A 213 -3.85 22.74 5.03
N ALA A 214 -3.28 21.97 4.09
CA ALA A 214 -3.75 21.92 2.71
C ALA A 214 -5.19 21.39 2.61
N ALA A 215 -5.58 20.44 3.47
CA ALA A 215 -6.94 19.90 3.51
C ALA A 215 -7.97 20.95 3.96
N VAL A 216 -7.62 21.79 4.95
CA VAL A 216 -8.44 22.94 5.33
C VAL A 216 -8.52 23.94 4.19
N HIS A 217 -7.40 24.30 3.57
CA HIS A 217 -7.38 25.18 2.39
C HIS A 217 -8.28 24.66 1.26
N ALA A 218 -8.23 23.36 0.97
CA ALA A 218 -9.06 22.69 -0.02
C ALA A 218 -10.55 22.56 0.40
N GLY A 219 -10.88 22.86 1.66
CA GLY A 219 -12.24 22.73 2.20
C GLY A 219 -12.66 21.28 2.44
N LYS A 220 -11.71 20.36 2.63
CA LYS A 220 -11.96 18.94 2.88
C LYS A 220 -12.28 18.66 4.35
N ILE A 221 -11.72 19.44 5.28
CA ILE A 221 -11.94 19.30 6.73
C ILE A 221 -12.07 20.66 7.41
N ASP A 222 -12.64 20.67 8.62
CA ASP A 222 -12.64 21.82 9.54
C ASP A 222 -11.53 21.64 10.58
N PRO A 223 -10.71 22.67 10.87
CA PRO A 223 -9.58 22.52 11.79
C PRO A 223 -9.96 22.27 13.24
N THR A 224 -11.18 22.64 13.66
CA THR A 224 -11.66 22.37 15.02
C THR A 224 -12.05 20.92 15.22
N THR A 225 -12.62 20.27 14.20
CA THR A 225 -13.04 18.87 14.27
C THR A 225 -12.00 17.89 13.71
N GLY A 226 -11.12 18.35 12.82
CA GLY A 226 -10.28 17.46 12.02
C GLY A 226 -11.11 16.63 11.04
N GLY A 227 -10.57 15.48 10.63
CA GLY A 227 -11.29 14.51 9.81
C GLY A 227 -10.41 13.62 8.94
N LEU A 228 -11.07 12.66 8.30
CA LEU A 228 -10.47 11.77 7.32
C LEU A 228 -10.28 12.49 5.99
N ILE A 229 -9.12 12.27 5.39
CA ILE A 229 -8.78 12.74 4.05
C ILE A 229 -8.07 11.63 3.30
N THR A 230 -8.14 11.69 1.98
CA THR A 230 -7.36 10.83 1.09
C THR A 230 -6.62 11.71 0.10
N ILE A 231 -5.32 11.48 -0.04
CA ILE A 231 -4.48 12.12 -1.06
C ILE A 231 -4.08 11.12 -2.13
N GLU A 232 -3.82 11.61 -3.33
CA GLU A 232 -3.10 10.90 -4.38
C GLU A 232 -1.78 11.63 -4.65
N ILE A 233 -0.66 10.91 -4.67
CA ILE A 233 0.64 11.47 -5.02
C ILE A 233 0.66 11.69 -6.52
N ALA A 234 0.99 12.91 -6.95
CA ALA A 234 0.95 13.33 -8.33
C ALA A 234 2.35 13.77 -8.82
N PRO A 235 2.61 13.75 -10.14
CA PRO A 235 3.84 14.30 -10.69
C PRO A 235 3.99 15.78 -10.35
N GLY A 236 5.24 16.24 -10.21
CA GLY A 236 5.54 17.66 -10.01
C GLY A 236 5.13 18.56 -11.17
N GLN A 237 4.88 19.83 -10.87
CA GLN A 237 4.56 20.87 -11.83
C GLN A 237 5.69 21.89 -12.01
N ASN A 238 5.67 22.60 -13.14
CA ASN A 238 6.61 23.70 -13.43
C ASN A 238 6.31 24.98 -12.65
N SER A 239 5.09 25.10 -12.09
CA SER A 239 4.64 26.25 -11.31
C SER A 239 3.40 25.87 -10.51
N TYR A 240 3.27 26.42 -9.31
CA TYR A 240 2.11 26.27 -8.43
C TYR A 240 1.55 27.65 -8.13
N THR A 241 0.23 27.79 -8.23
CA THR A 241 -0.46 29.04 -7.88
C THR A 241 -1.05 28.91 -6.48
N GLY A 242 -0.61 29.78 -5.57
CA GLY A 242 -1.16 29.93 -4.23
C GLY A 242 -2.53 30.61 -4.24
N GLY A 243 -3.18 30.63 -3.09
CA GLY A 243 -4.52 31.18 -2.93
C GLY A 243 -4.89 31.46 -1.49
N ASP A 244 -6.03 32.10 -1.30
CA ASP A 244 -6.66 32.28 0.00
C ASP A 244 -8.04 31.61 -0.04
N ARG A 245 -8.17 30.51 0.72
CA ARG A 245 -9.41 29.72 0.82
C ARG A 245 -9.56 29.20 2.24
N ASN A 246 -10.80 29.20 2.74
CA ASN A 246 -11.16 28.60 4.03
C ASN A 246 -10.30 29.10 5.22
N GLY A 247 -9.83 30.35 5.16
CA GLY A 247 -9.00 30.94 6.22
C GLY A 247 -7.53 30.51 6.21
N VAL A 248 -7.09 29.80 5.16
CA VAL A 248 -5.69 29.42 4.93
C VAL A 248 -5.19 30.16 3.69
N VAL A 249 -4.00 30.73 3.79
CA VAL A 249 -3.28 31.35 2.65
C VAL A 249 -2.14 30.43 2.25
N THR A 250 -2.12 30.01 0.99
CA THR A 250 -1.03 29.23 0.39
C THR A 250 -0.19 30.11 -0.52
N ALA A 251 1.09 29.78 -0.68
CA ALA A 251 2.02 30.55 -1.49
C ALA A 251 2.13 30.00 -2.92
N ASP A 252 2.46 30.90 -3.85
CA ASP A 252 2.97 30.50 -5.17
C ASP A 252 4.30 29.75 -5.01
N TYR A 253 4.59 28.84 -5.94
CA TYR A 253 5.90 28.21 -6.04
C TYR A 253 6.32 27.97 -7.48
N GLY A 254 7.61 27.87 -7.71
CA GLY A 254 8.19 27.56 -9.02
C GLY A 254 8.09 26.07 -9.37
N SER A 255 9.06 25.60 -10.17
CA SER A 255 9.17 24.19 -10.51
C SER A 255 9.49 23.35 -9.26
N TRP A 256 8.77 22.25 -9.07
CA TRP A 256 9.00 21.31 -7.96
C TRP A 256 8.77 19.86 -8.41
N GLY A 257 9.45 18.91 -7.77
CA GLY A 257 9.60 17.52 -8.25
C GLY A 257 8.37 16.62 -8.08
N GLY A 258 7.53 16.87 -7.08
CA GLY A 258 6.34 16.07 -6.82
C GLY A 258 5.18 16.85 -6.22
N SER A 259 4.00 16.27 -6.25
CA SER A 259 2.77 16.92 -5.80
C SER A 259 1.90 15.93 -5.04
N PHE A 260 0.86 16.46 -4.40
CA PHE A 260 -0.31 15.67 -4.04
C PHE A 260 -1.59 16.44 -4.35
N ILE A 261 -2.67 15.69 -4.54
CA ILE A 261 -4.03 16.19 -4.71
C ILE A 261 -4.95 15.48 -3.72
N PHE A 262 -6.04 16.12 -3.33
CA PHE A 262 -7.09 15.45 -2.57
C PHE A 262 -8.06 14.75 -3.53
N VAL A 263 -8.39 13.50 -3.23
CA VAL A 263 -9.39 12.71 -3.95
C VAL A 263 -10.54 12.37 -3.02
N ASP A 264 -11.76 12.33 -3.57
CA ASP A 264 -12.91 11.81 -2.83
C ASP A 264 -12.89 10.28 -2.91
N GLU A 265 -13.37 9.61 -1.84
CA GLU A 265 -13.54 8.15 -1.80
C GLU A 265 -14.62 7.64 -2.78
#